data_AF-A0A6L3F8H6-F1
#
_entry.id   AF-A0A6L3F8H6-F1
#
_cell.length_a   1.000
_cell.length_b   1.000
_cell.length_c   1.000
_cell.angle_alpha   90.00
_cell.angle_beta   90.00
_cell.angle_gamma   90.00
#
_symmetry.space_group_name_H-M   'P 1'
#
loop_
_entity.id
_entity.type
_entity.pdbx_description
1 polymer ?
#
loop_
_entity_poly.entity_id
_entity_poly.type
_entity_poly.pdbx_seq_one_letter_code
_entity_poly.pdbx_strand_id
1 'polypeptide(L)'
;MTATTLVAVTVDQLVTPENGGVFSYTNSMGQGTGVNVPPGAVDSARSLSINPLGKESLTQPEPTNPIDYYFDLGADDPRRIYFPVMFNRNSGSSLVNTQVVDTNGASRVEGETAVAACPTGHFCFNKPVIITITYNEDLLPPTASETELTLTFWDNETNEWVDAATTCDPTSTYNYFPAQDFFTIEVCHFSRFGVVH
;
A
#
# COMPACT_ATOMS: atom_id res chain seq x y z
N MET A 1 -10.44 26.00 -15.42
CA MET A 1 -10.06 25.23 -14.22
C MET A 1 -8.88 24.37 -14.63
N THR A 2 -7.68 24.64 -14.12
CA THR A 2 -6.48 23.83 -14.38
C THR A 2 -6.51 22.63 -13.45
N ALA A 3 -6.54 21.42 -14.01
CA ALA A 3 -6.39 20.20 -13.23
C ALA A 3 -4.95 20.14 -12.71
N THR A 4 -4.79 20.20 -11.39
CA THR A 4 -3.50 19.95 -10.74
C THR A 4 -3.27 18.44 -10.78
N THR A 5 -2.42 17.96 -11.67
CA THR A 5 -1.97 16.57 -11.66
C THR A 5 -1.14 16.34 -10.40
N LEU A 6 -1.64 15.53 -9.48
CA LEU A 6 -0.86 15.06 -8.33
C LEU A 6 0.33 14.26 -8.87
N VAL A 7 1.54 14.69 -8.54
CA VAL A 7 2.74 13.87 -8.77
C VAL A 7 2.78 12.86 -7.64
N ALA A 8 2.41 11.62 -7.93
CA ALA A 8 2.65 10.51 -7.01
C ALA A 8 4.16 10.36 -6.85
N VAL A 9 4.66 10.63 -5.64
CA VAL A 9 6.05 10.36 -5.29
C VAL A 9 6.08 8.98 -4.67
N THR A 10 6.52 7.99 -5.44
CA THR A 10 6.83 6.67 -4.90
C THR A 10 8.06 6.79 -4.01
N VAL A 11 7.98 6.23 -2.80
CA VAL A 11 9.13 6.15 -1.88
C VAL A 11 9.62 4.73 -1.86
N ASP A 12 10.82 4.50 -2.41
CA ASP A 12 11.46 3.18 -2.47
C ASP A 12 12.54 3.05 -1.39
N GLN A 13 12.49 1.97 -0.61
CA GLN A 13 13.43 1.68 0.46
C GLN A 13 13.92 0.24 0.35
N LEU A 14 15.24 0.05 0.32
CA LEU A 14 15.83 -1.28 0.48
C LEU A 14 15.66 -1.76 1.92
N VAL A 15 14.93 -2.86 2.11
CA VAL A 15 14.72 -3.54 3.39
C VAL A 15 15.49 -4.85 3.37
N THR A 16 16.24 -5.14 4.45
CA THR A 16 16.98 -6.42 4.58
C THR A 16 16.47 -7.24 5.77
N PRO A 17 16.65 -8.58 5.76
CA PRO A 17 16.24 -9.42 6.89
C PRO A 17 16.90 -9.02 8.22
N GLU A 18 18.15 -8.55 8.17
CA GLU A 18 18.93 -8.24 9.37
C GLU A 18 18.53 -6.92 10.01
N ASN A 19 18.16 -5.93 9.20
CA ASN A 19 17.97 -4.56 9.67
C ASN A 19 16.51 -4.07 9.58
N GLY A 20 15.67 -4.69 8.75
CA GLY A 20 14.35 -4.15 8.43
C GLY A 20 14.45 -2.85 7.64
N GLY A 21 13.56 -1.90 7.92
CA GLY A 21 13.58 -0.57 7.32
C GLY A 21 12.46 0.35 7.82
N VAL A 22 12.67 1.67 7.70
CA VAL A 22 11.67 2.68 8.02
C VAL A 22 11.62 3.67 6.86
N PHE A 23 10.41 3.95 6.38
CA PHE A 23 10.18 4.89 5.28
C PHE A 23 8.78 5.48 5.41
N SER A 24 8.59 6.69 4.88
CA SER A 24 7.32 7.40 4.99
C SER A 24 7.08 8.31 3.80
N TYR A 25 5.80 8.60 3.58
CA TYR A 25 5.30 9.57 2.63
C TYR A 25 4.32 10.51 3.34
N THR A 26 4.37 11.81 3.02
CA THR A 26 3.39 12.79 3.46
C THR A 26 3.08 13.72 2.29
N ASN A 27 1.79 13.94 2.03
CA ASN A 27 1.34 14.82 0.96
C ASN A 27 1.33 16.30 1.42
N SER A 28 1.06 17.20 0.48
CA SER A 28 0.98 18.65 0.77
C SER A 28 -0.19 19.04 1.68
N MET A 29 -1.13 18.13 1.95
CA MET A 29 -2.28 18.33 2.82
C MET A 29 -2.06 17.77 4.23
N GLY A 30 -0.87 17.23 4.54
CA GLY A 30 -0.54 16.67 5.84
C GLY A 30 -0.94 15.22 6.06
N GLN A 31 -1.64 14.59 5.11
CA GLN A 31 -1.93 13.15 5.19
C GLN A 31 -0.69 12.34 4.79
N GLY A 32 -0.44 11.23 5.46
CA GLY A 32 0.76 10.44 5.24
C GLY A 32 0.67 9.00 5.71
N THR A 33 1.60 8.20 5.19
CA THR A 33 1.79 6.80 5.56
C THR A 33 3.24 6.62 5.96
N GLY A 34 3.48 6.15 7.18
CA GLY A 34 4.76 5.63 7.64
C GLY A 34 4.73 4.12 7.68
N VAL A 35 5.84 3.48 7.33
CA VAL A 35 6.01 2.03 7.37
C VAL A 35 7.28 1.72 8.16
N ASN A 36 7.14 0.91 9.21
CA ASN A 36 8.24 0.37 9.98
C ASN A 36 8.23 -1.16 9.84
N VAL A 37 9.23 -1.65 9.11
CA VAL A 37 9.46 -3.06 8.85
C VAL A 37 10.50 -3.57 9.85
N PRO A 38 10.15 -4.45 10.79
CA PRO A 38 11.11 -4.92 11.79
C PRO A 38 12.11 -5.92 11.18
N PRO A 39 13.30 -6.10 11.79
CA PRO A 39 14.22 -7.16 11.44
C PRO A 39 13.54 -8.54 11.41
N GLY A 40 13.79 -9.28 10.34
CA GLY A 40 13.24 -10.60 10.07
C GLY A 40 11.82 -10.59 9.52
N ALA A 41 11.21 -9.44 9.23
CA ALA A 41 9.92 -9.38 8.53
C ALA A 41 10.02 -9.81 7.05
N VAL A 42 11.22 -9.73 6.47
CA VAL A 42 11.54 -10.27 5.13
C VAL A 42 12.61 -11.35 5.25
N ASP A 43 12.60 -12.30 4.33
CA ASP A 43 13.54 -13.44 4.21
C ASP A 43 14.77 -13.12 3.34
N SER A 44 14.68 -12.08 2.52
CA SER A 44 15.72 -11.61 1.61
C SER A 44 15.62 -10.09 1.41
N ALA A 45 16.69 -9.47 0.94
CA ALA A 45 16.69 -8.03 0.70
C ALA A 45 15.72 -7.69 -0.45
N ARG A 46 14.82 -6.73 -0.23
CA ARG A 46 13.80 -6.29 -1.20
C ARG A 46 13.64 -4.78 -1.17
N SER A 47 13.37 -4.18 -2.33
CA SER A 47 12.95 -2.78 -2.39
C SER A 47 11.46 -2.71 -2.13
N LEU A 48 11.05 -1.99 -1.10
CA LEU A 48 9.65 -1.76 -0.77
C LEU A 48 9.25 -0.37 -1.18
N SER A 49 8.01 -0.22 -1.64
CA SER A 49 7.49 1.03 -2.14
C SER A 49 6.13 1.39 -1.53
N ILE A 50 5.96 2.67 -1.19
CA ILE A 50 4.64 3.27 -0.94
C ILE A 50 4.30 4.10 -2.17
N ASN A 51 3.18 3.79 -2.82
CA ASN A 51 2.67 4.56 -3.95
C ASN A 51 1.31 5.17 -3.60
N PRO A 52 1.25 6.47 -3.25
CA PRO A 52 -0.01 7.16 -2.98
C PRO A 52 -0.91 7.17 -4.21
N LEU A 53 -2.20 6.95 -4.02
CA LEU A 53 -3.17 6.87 -5.10
C LEU A 53 -4.24 7.95 -4.96
N GLY A 54 -4.57 8.59 -6.08
CA GLY A 54 -5.83 9.33 -6.20
C GLY A 54 -6.99 8.35 -6.42
N LYS A 55 -8.20 8.73 -5.99
CA LYS A 55 -9.40 7.91 -6.16
C LYS A 55 -9.67 7.51 -7.61
N GLU A 56 -9.30 8.37 -8.55
CA GLU A 56 -9.41 8.13 -9.99
C GLU A 56 -8.49 7.00 -10.50
N SER A 57 -7.51 6.59 -9.69
CA SER A 57 -6.60 5.48 -9.98
C SER A 57 -7.09 4.14 -9.41
N LEU A 58 -8.20 4.13 -8.66
CA LEU A 58 -8.79 2.91 -8.15
C LEU A 58 -9.43 2.13 -9.31
N THR A 59 -9.12 0.84 -9.37
CA THR A 59 -9.69 -0.11 -10.34
C THR A 59 -10.85 -0.89 -9.74
N GLN A 60 -10.97 -0.87 -8.41
CA GLN A 60 -12.02 -1.45 -7.61
C GLN A 60 -13.01 -0.38 -7.13
N PRO A 61 -14.21 -0.75 -6.65
CA PRO A 61 -15.15 0.18 -6.01
C PRO A 61 -14.52 0.92 -4.82
N GLU A 62 -14.96 2.16 -4.56
CA GLU A 62 -14.59 2.87 -3.34
C GLU A 62 -15.13 2.14 -2.09
N PRO A 63 -14.40 2.15 -0.96
CA PRO A 63 -14.91 1.61 0.28
C PRO A 63 -16.08 2.46 0.80
N THR A 64 -16.82 1.93 1.76
CA THR A 64 -17.85 2.72 2.45
C THR A 64 -17.18 3.76 3.35
N ASN A 65 -17.67 5.00 3.35
CA ASN A 65 -17.15 6.12 4.15
C ASN A 65 -15.64 6.41 3.98
N PRO A 66 -15.15 6.62 2.74
CA PRO A 66 -13.73 6.92 2.52
C PRO A 66 -13.37 8.32 3.03
N ILE A 67 -12.14 8.49 3.49
CA ILE A 67 -11.53 9.83 3.73
C ILE A 67 -10.63 10.28 2.57
N ASP A 68 -10.87 9.75 1.37
CA ASP A 68 -10.10 10.02 0.14
C ASP A 68 -8.57 9.79 0.29
N TYR A 69 -8.16 8.87 1.16
CA TYR A 69 -6.74 8.49 1.34
C TYR A 69 -6.48 7.03 0.98
N TYR A 70 -5.73 6.82 -0.10
CA TYR A 70 -5.41 5.51 -0.66
C TYR A 70 -3.92 5.39 -0.98
N PHE A 71 -3.36 4.20 -0.85
CA PHE A 71 -1.98 3.91 -1.25
C PHE A 71 -1.79 2.42 -1.57
N ASP A 72 -0.85 2.12 -2.46
CA ASP A 72 -0.32 0.77 -2.63
C ASP A 72 0.94 0.62 -1.78
N LEU A 73 1.00 -0.44 -0.99
CA LEU A 73 2.23 -0.92 -0.36
C LEU A 73 2.67 -2.16 -1.12
N GLY A 74 3.82 -2.09 -1.77
CA GLY A 74 4.35 -3.19 -2.58
C GLY A 74 5.82 -3.46 -2.32
N ALA A 75 6.28 -4.60 -2.81
CA ALA A 75 7.69 -4.77 -3.13
C ALA A 75 7.85 -4.58 -4.63
N ASP A 76 8.87 -3.82 -5.04
CA ASP A 76 9.30 -3.90 -6.42
C ASP A 76 9.84 -5.31 -6.66
N ASP A 77 9.27 -5.98 -7.66
CA ASP A 77 9.92 -7.16 -8.21
C ASP A 77 11.23 -6.67 -8.85
N PRO A 78 12.42 -7.09 -8.36
CA PRO A 78 13.70 -6.70 -8.97
C PRO A 78 13.83 -7.14 -10.44
N ARG A 79 12.86 -7.93 -10.96
CA ARG A 79 12.77 -8.32 -12.37
C ARG A 79 11.98 -7.33 -13.24
N ARG A 80 11.33 -6.32 -12.68
CA ARG A 80 10.67 -5.27 -13.47
C ARG A 80 11.70 -4.23 -13.90
N ILE A 81 12.07 -4.28 -15.17
CA ILE A 81 12.91 -3.26 -15.80
C ILE A 81 12.02 -2.07 -16.17
N TYR A 82 12.12 -0.98 -15.42
CA TYR A 82 11.48 0.29 -15.79
C TYR A 82 12.27 0.94 -16.94
N PHE A 83 11.70 0.91 -18.14
CA PHE A 83 12.22 1.69 -19.26
C PHE A 83 11.64 3.11 -19.22
N PRO A 84 12.46 4.18 -19.15
CA PRO A 84 11.94 5.52 -19.27
C PRO A 84 11.36 5.72 -20.67
N VAL A 85 10.05 5.93 -20.76
CA VAL A 85 9.38 6.23 -22.03
C VAL A 85 9.54 7.72 -22.31
N MET A 86 10.45 8.08 -23.22
CA MET A 86 10.59 9.44 -23.72
C MET A 86 9.54 9.69 -24.82
N PHE A 87 8.49 10.45 -24.52
CA PHE A 87 7.50 10.85 -25.52
C PHE A 87 8.07 11.91 -26.46
N ASN A 88 8.42 11.54 -27.70
CA ASN A 88 8.68 12.51 -28.76
C ASN A 88 7.35 12.86 -29.46
N ARG A 89 6.87 14.10 -29.28
CA ARG A 89 5.56 14.60 -29.77
C ARG A 89 5.42 14.72 -31.30
N ASN A 90 6.35 14.17 -32.09
CA ASN A 90 6.43 14.45 -33.53
C ASN A 90 6.03 13.30 -34.47
N SER A 91 5.41 12.23 -33.98
CA SER A 91 4.92 11.16 -34.87
C SER A 91 3.58 10.63 -34.38
N GLY A 92 2.53 10.82 -35.18
CA GLY A 92 1.15 10.38 -34.94
C GLY A 92 0.96 8.87 -34.97
N SER A 93 1.75 8.14 -34.19
CA SER A 93 1.66 6.69 -34.04
C SER A 93 0.98 6.36 -32.72
N SER A 94 -0.28 5.92 -32.83
CA SER A 94 -0.98 5.23 -31.75
C SER A 94 -0.23 3.95 -31.41
N LEU A 95 0.23 3.81 -30.18
CA LEU A 95 0.76 2.56 -29.66
C LEU A 95 -0.18 2.04 -28.57
N VAL A 96 -0.72 0.85 -28.86
CA VAL A 96 -1.56 0.06 -27.97
C VAL A 96 -0.73 -0.33 -26.74
N ASN A 97 -1.32 -0.11 -25.57
CA ASN A 97 -0.73 -0.32 -24.26
C ASN A 97 -0.48 -1.82 -23.98
N THR A 98 0.76 -2.10 -23.56
CA THR A 98 1.17 -3.08 -22.53
C THR A 98 0.63 -4.51 -22.64
N GLN A 99 1.45 -5.41 -23.20
CA GLN A 99 1.53 -6.79 -22.72
C GLN A 99 2.77 -6.93 -21.84
N VAL A 100 2.55 -7.22 -20.56
CA VAL A 100 3.58 -7.73 -19.66
C VAL A 100 4.01 -9.09 -20.23
N VAL A 101 5.25 -9.20 -20.71
CA VAL A 101 5.82 -10.47 -21.14
C VAL A 101 6.57 -11.05 -19.95
N ASP A 102 5.90 -11.96 -19.23
CA ASP A 102 6.58 -12.84 -18.28
C ASP A 102 7.50 -13.79 -19.05
N THR A 103 8.81 -13.61 -18.89
CA THR A 103 9.80 -14.41 -19.63
C THR A 103 10.15 -15.74 -18.96
N ASN A 104 9.45 -16.13 -17.89
CA ASN A 104 9.74 -17.39 -17.19
C ASN A 104 8.46 -18.13 -16.83
N GLY A 105 8.15 -19.19 -17.60
CA GLY A 105 7.18 -20.23 -17.23
C GLY A 105 7.63 -21.09 -16.05
N ALA A 106 8.11 -20.47 -14.98
CA ALA A 106 8.50 -21.14 -13.75
C ALA A 106 7.43 -20.85 -12.69
N SER A 107 6.35 -21.65 -12.74
CA SER A 107 5.47 -21.84 -11.59
C SER A 107 6.32 -22.39 -10.46
N ARG A 108 6.61 -21.54 -9.47
CA ARG A 108 7.32 -21.95 -8.27
C ARG A 108 6.25 -22.48 -7.32
N VAL A 109 6.29 -23.78 -7.05
CA VAL A 109 5.47 -24.42 -6.03
C VAL A 109 5.91 -23.85 -4.69
N GLU A 110 5.06 -23.04 -4.07
CA GLU A 110 5.26 -22.49 -2.74
C GLU A 110 5.23 -23.63 -1.72
N GLY A 111 6.39 -23.93 -1.16
CA GLY A 111 6.51 -24.59 0.14
C GLY A 111 6.47 -23.51 1.22
N GLU A 112 5.35 -22.83 1.34
CA GLU A 112 5.12 -21.81 2.36
C GLU A 112 4.72 -22.51 3.66
N THR A 113 5.65 -22.60 4.61
CA THR A 113 5.27 -22.78 6.01
C THR A 113 4.45 -21.56 6.40
N ALA A 114 3.12 -21.74 6.48
CA ALA A 114 2.13 -20.71 6.74
C ALA A 114 2.60 -19.75 7.85
N VAL A 115 2.99 -18.55 7.42
CA VAL A 115 3.16 -17.39 8.28
C VAL A 115 1.83 -16.65 8.22
N ALA A 116 1.25 -16.36 9.39
CA ALA A 116 -0.05 -15.73 9.65
C ALA A 116 -0.89 -15.26 8.43
N ALA A 117 -2.07 -15.90 8.25
CA ALA A 117 -3.25 -15.42 7.51
C ALA A 117 -3.02 -14.56 6.25
N CYS A 118 -2.07 -14.96 5.41
CA CYS A 118 -1.80 -14.31 4.14
C CYS A 118 -3.03 -14.36 3.20
N PRO A 119 -3.59 -13.22 2.75
CA PRO A 119 -4.63 -13.26 1.72
C PRO A 119 -4.06 -13.86 0.42
N THR A 120 -4.81 -14.72 -0.25
CA THR A 120 -4.34 -15.43 -1.45
C THR A 120 -3.88 -14.46 -2.53
N GLY A 121 -2.69 -14.68 -3.09
CA GLY A 121 -2.14 -13.83 -4.15
C GLY A 121 -1.44 -12.56 -3.65
N HIS A 122 -1.30 -12.39 -2.34
CA HIS A 122 -0.50 -11.33 -1.72
C HIS A 122 0.84 -11.89 -1.24
N PHE A 123 1.86 -11.04 -1.22
CA PHE A 123 3.10 -11.36 -0.53
C PHE A 123 2.95 -11.05 0.96
N CYS A 124 3.45 -11.96 1.80
CA CYS A 124 3.34 -11.84 3.24
C CYS A 124 4.66 -11.64 3.95
N PHE A 125 4.60 -10.83 5.00
CA PHE A 125 5.74 -10.61 5.87
C PHE A 125 5.85 -11.74 6.88
N ASN A 126 7.08 -12.10 7.21
CA ASN A 126 7.37 -13.09 8.25
C ASN A 126 7.06 -12.57 9.67
N LYS A 127 6.92 -11.25 9.81
CA LYS A 127 6.54 -10.54 11.03
C LYS A 127 5.65 -9.36 10.65
N PRO A 128 4.67 -9.00 11.49
CA PRO A 128 3.84 -7.83 11.23
C PRO A 128 4.68 -6.56 11.05
N VAL A 129 4.29 -5.73 10.09
CA VAL A 129 4.88 -4.40 9.87
C VAL A 129 3.96 -3.35 10.44
N ILE A 130 4.53 -2.31 11.06
CA ILE A 130 3.74 -1.24 11.66
C ILE A 130 3.49 -0.19 10.58
N ILE A 131 2.21 0.07 10.30
CA ILE A 131 1.74 1.16 9.46
C ILE A 131 1.30 2.30 10.38
N THR A 132 1.81 3.49 10.13
CA THR A 132 1.35 4.73 10.74
C THR A 132 0.58 5.53 9.71
N ILE A 133 -0.67 5.85 9.98
CA ILE A 133 -1.48 6.72 9.14
C ILE A 133 -1.60 8.06 9.83
N THR A 134 -1.04 9.10 9.21
CA THR A 134 -1.24 10.50 9.60
C THR A 134 -2.38 11.06 8.75
N TYR A 135 -3.37 11.68 9.39
CA TYR A 135 -4.50 12.32 8.72
C TYR A 135 -4.50 13.82 8.98
N ASN A 136 -5.38 14.53 8.27
CA ASN A 136 -5.64 15.94 8.52
C ASN A 136 -7.08 16.05 9.02
N GLU A 137 -7.26 16.52 10.25
CA GLU A 137 -8.58 16.68 10.88
C GLU A 137 -9.52 17.55 10.04
N ASP A 138 -9.00 18.58 9.36
CA ASP A 138 -9.79 19.47 8.50
C ASP A 138 -10.39 18.76 7.27
N LEU A 139 -9.86 17.58 6.91
CA LEU A 139 -10.35 16.77 5.79
C LEU A 139 -11.28 15.65 6.25
N LEU A 140 -11.44 15.43 7.56
CA LEU A 140 -12.35 14.42 8.07
C LEU A 140 -13.82 14.85 7.87
N PRO A 141 -14.69 13.94 7.44
CA PRO A 141 -16.13 14.21 7.40
C PRO A 141 -16.66 14.60 8.79
N PRO A 142 -17.69 15.46 8.90
CA PRO A 142 -18.21 15.90 10.21
C PRO A 142 -18.76 14.78 11.11
N THR A 143 -19.02 13.60 10.53
CA THR A 143 -19.51 12.40 11.22
C THR A 143 -18.39 11.42 11.57
N ALA A 144 -17.16 11.67 11.13
CA ALA A 144 -16.03 10.79 11.38
C ALA A 144 -15.49 10.99 12.80
N SER A 145 -15.21 9.89 13.49
CA SER A 145 -14.47 9.87 14.75
C SER A 145 -13.04 9.43 14.48
N GLU A 146 -12.06 10.16 15.00
CA GLU A 146 -10.63 9.80 14.88
C GLU A 146 -10.32 8.41 15.47
N THR A 147 -11.14 7.95 16.41
CA THR A 147 -11.02 6.61 17.04
C THR A 147 -11.78 5.51 16.31
N GLU A 148 -12.45 5.83 15.20
CA GLU A 148 -13.15 4.89 14.32
C GLU A 148 -12.46 4.75 12.96
N LEU A 149 -11.40 5.53 12.73
CA LEU A 149 -10.61 5.44 11.50
C LEU A 149 -10.01 4.04 11.37
N THR A 150 -10.23 3.42 10.22
CA THR A 150 -9.83 2.03 9.95
C THR A 150 -9.04 1.97 8.66
N LEU A 151 -8.00 1.13 8.62
CA LEU A 151 -7.28 0.80 7.40
C LEU A 151 -7.91 -0.43 6.77
N THR A 152 -8.36 -0.32 5.53
CA THR A 152 -8.98 -1.43 4.80
C THR A 152 -8.15 -1.80 3.59
N PHE A 153 -8.22 -3.05 3.15
CA PHE A 153 -7.66 -3.50 1.89
C PHE A 153 -8.75 -4.14 1.01
N TRP A 154 -8.56 -4.08 -0.30
CA TRP A 154 -9.47 -4.76 -1.23
C TRP A 154 -9.09 -6.24 -1.35
N ASP A 155 -9.99 -7.12 -0.93
CA ASP A 155 -9.87 -8.56 -1.15
C ASP A 155 -10.51 -8.95 -2.48
N ASN A 156 -9.70 -9.48 -3.40
CA ASN A 156 -10.17 -9.89 -4.73
C ASN A 156 -10.96 -11.19 -4.71
N GLU A 157 -10.82 -12.04 -3.69
CA GLU A 157 -11.57 -13.28 -3.59
C GLU A 157 -13.03 -13.00 -3.23
N THR A 158 -13.24 -12.18 -2.21
CA THR A 158 -14.58 -11.79 -1.75
C THR A 158 -15.15 -10.59 -2.51
N ASN A 159 -14.31 -9.81 -3.20
CA ASN A 159 -14.66 -8.53 -3.83
C ASN A 159 -15.22 -7.53 -2.81
N GLU A 160 -14.58 -7.45 -1.65
CA GLU A 160 -14.98 -6.60 -0.54
C GLU A 160 -13.77 -5.87 0.05
N TRP A 161 -14.03 -4.72 0.68
CA TRP A 161 -13.05 -4.05 1.51
C TRP A 161 -13.06 -4.68 2.90
N VAL A 162 -11.92 -5.22 3.32
CA VAL A 162 -11.75 -5.93 4.59
C VAL A 162 -10.81 -5.12 5.48
N ASP A 163 -11.05 -5.16 6.80
CA ASP A 163 -10.17 -4.52 7.78
C ASP A 163 -8.77 -5.13 7.73
N ALA A 164 -7.75 -4.30 7.54
CA ALA A 164 -6.36 -4.73 7.48
C ALA A 164 -5.91 -5.38 8.80
N ALA A 165 -6.56 -5.04 9.93
CA ALA A 165 -6.22 -5.61 11.23
C ALA A 165 -6.46 -7.12 11.31
N THR A 166 -7.43 -7.64 10.55
CA THR A 166 -7.80 -9.06 10.56
C THR A 166 -6.85 -9.93 9.74
N THR A 167 -5.83 -9.33 9.11
CA THR A 167 -4.87 -10.02 8.23
C THR A 167 -3.69 -10.63 9.00
N CYS A 168 -3.52 -10.25 10.26
CA CYS A 168 -2.52 -10.82 11.16
C CYS A 168 -3.16 -11.84 12.11
N ASP A 169 -2.35 -12.82 12.56
CA ASP A 169 -2.71 -13.77 13.61
C ASP A 169 -1.68 -13.69 14.76
N PRO A 170 -2.08 -13.22 15.96
CA PRO A 170 -3.43 -12.74 16.31
C PRO A 170 -3.80 -11.46 15.55
N THR A 171 -5.12 -11.20 15.44
CA THR A 171 -5.67 -9.96 14.89
C THR A 171 -5.00 -8.76 15.55
N SER A 172 -4.51 -7.82 14.73
CA SER A 172 -3.81 -6.65 15.25
C SER A 172 -4.80 -5.63 15.84
N THR A 173 -4.28 -4.66 16.59
CA THR A 173 -5.10 -3.67 17.29
C THR A 173 -4.67 -2.27 16.86
N TYR A 174 -5.66 -1.42 16.57
CA TYR A 174 -5.44 -0.01 16.29
C TYR A 174 -5.01 0.74 17.55
N ASN A 175 -3.95 1.54 17.43
CA ASN A 175 -3.56 2.51 18.45
C ASN A 175 -3.81 3.91 17.93
N TYR A 176 -4.80 4.60 18.49
CA TYR A 176 -5.18 5.94 18.08
C TYR A 176 -4.48 7.00 18.93
N PHE A 177 -4.00 8.05 18.26
CA PHE A 177 -3.38 9.21 18.89
C PHE A 177 -4.05 10.51 18.41
N PRO A 178 -5.32 10.78 18.77
CA PRO A 178 -6.08 11.92 18.24
C PRO A 178 -5.39 13.27 18.43
N ALA A 179 -4.77 13.50 19.60
CA ALA A 179 -4.03 14.74 19.87
C ALA A 179 -2.79 14.97 18.97
N GLN A 180 -2.43 14.00 18.12
CA GLN A 180 -1.30 14.03 17.20
C GLN A 180 -1.71 13.69 15.76
N ASP A 181 -3.01 13.57 15.47
CA ASP A 181 -3.56 13.31 14.13
C ASP A 181 -3.03 12.05 13.44
N PHE A 182 -2.79 10.97 14.20
CA PHE A 182 -2.40 9.68 13.61
C PHE A 182 -2.94 8.46 14.35
N PHE A 183 -2.94 7.33 13.67
CA PHE A 183 -3.11 6.01 14.28
C PHE A 183 -2.07 5.02 13.74
N THR A 184 -1.85 3.93 14.48
CA THR A 184 -0.99 2.83 14.03
C THR A 184 -1.73 1.50 14.02
N ILE A 185 -1.35 0.65 13.08
CA ILE A 185 -1.85 -0.71 12.95
C ILE A 185 -0.73 -1.64 12.47
N GLU A 186 -0.76 -2.91 12.86
CA GLU A 186 0.14 -3.92 12.31
C GLU A 186 -0.54 -4.63 11.14
N VAL A 187 0.17 -4.78 10.01
CA VAL A 187 -0.30 -5.50 8.83
C VAL A 187 0.69 -6.59 8.42
N CYS A 188 0.18 -7.66 7.81
CA CYS A 188 0.98 -8.86 7.51
C CYS A 188 1.22 -9.10 6.02
N HIS A 189 0.74 -8.22 5.13
CA HIS A 189 0.87 -8.41 3.68
C HIS A 189 1.01 -7.09 2.90
N PHE A 190 1.44 -7.20 1.65
CA PHE A 190 1.36 -6.13 0.65
C PHE A 190 -0.04 -6.06 0.04
N SER A 191 -0.56 -4.85 -0.13
CA SER A 191 -1.85 -4.64 -0.78
C SER A 191 -2.03 -3.18 -1.19
N ARG A 192 -3.17 -2.96 -1.83
CA ARG A 192 -3.81 -1.65 -1.89
C ARG A 192 -4.60 -1.42 -0.63
N PHE A 193 -4.36 -0.27 -0.01
CA PHE A 193 -5.07 0.14 1.19
C PHE A 193 -5.88 1.42 0.96
N GLY A 194 -6.96 1.56 1.73
CA GLY A 194 -7.79 2.75 1.81
C GLY A 194 -8.19 3.02 3.26
N VAL A 195 -8.24 4.29 3.64
CA VAL A 195 -8.66 4.70 4.98
C VAL A 195 -10.13 5.10 4.98
N VAL A 196 -10.86 4.58 5.96
CA VAL A 196 -12.31 4.76 6.13
C VAL A 196 -12.63 5.23 7.54
N HIS A 197 -13.88 5.67 7.77
CA HIS A 197 -14.39 6.12 9.06
C HIS A 197 -15.81 5.59 9.37
#